data_AF-A0A3G3GYX3-F1
#
_entry.id   AF-A0A3G3GYX3-F1
#
_cell.length_a   1.000
_cell.length_b   1.000
_cell.length_c   1.000
_cell.angle_alpha   90.00
_cell.angle_beta   90.00
_cell.angle_gamma   90.00
#
_symmetry.space_group_name_H-M   'P 1'
#
loop_
_entity.id
_entity.type
_entity.pdbx_description
1 polymer ?
#
loop_
_entity_poly.entity_id
_entity_poly.type
_entity_poly.pdbx_seq_one_letter_code
_entity_poly.pdbx_strand_id
1 'polypeptide(L)'
;MKNIEFISPIEGDMLHGWDGQVVEGTLQTTVKVKAPLQHFIVINGVEAREREGVFEALVTLSEYQNTVEVKNMTTGESAQIKVFWLPNFAGNYRLSIDDNIWFLRDIHQNDANYTSIFDNEYLAFLKQIHDEYGTKIHLNLFYETDGFNLSQLTDRFKPEWTANADWLRLSFHARGEFPDMPYRTAGYQQVADDCEMVKNEIRRFAGEAVIGPVTTLHWGEATVEGSRALRDAGYVGQLGYFNVDDDLPPVSYYLTVEQRRQLKKRFVWHDTEEDITFVRSSIVIDKKELPEIVPHLDNYANLPSGQPPYVDFLVHEQYYYPFYEAYQPDFRDRIRACVRWATEKGYQPAFLGDCIF
;
A
#
# COMPACT_ATOMS: atom_id res chain seq x y z
N MET A 1 -26.52 -25.64 5.79
CA MET A 1 -25.90 -24.35 6.16
C MET A 1 -24.55 -24.68 6.78
N LYS A 2 -23.47 -23.98 6.42
CA LYS A 2 -22.19 -24.14 7.13
C LYS A 2 -22.42 -23.70 8.57
N ASN A 3 -22.09 -24.54 9.56
CA ASN A 3 -22.37 -24.21 10.96
C ASN A 3 -21.24 -23.40 11.60
N ILE A 4 -20.07 -23.31 10.97
CA ILE A 4 -18.92 -22.55 11.47
C ILE A 4 -18.71 -21.33 10.59
N GLU A 5 -18.68 -20.15 11.20
CA GLU A 5 -18.41 -18.86 10.54
C GLU A 5 -17.28 -18.13 11.28
N PHE A 6 -16.22 -17.77 10.57
CA PHE A 6 -15.14 -16.95 11.12
C PHE A 6 -15.61 -15.49 11.29
N ILE A 7 -15.38 -14.92 12.47
CA ILE A 7 -15.68 -13.51 12.77
C ILE A 7 -14.41 -12.66 12.65
N SER A 8 -13.32 -13.13 13.25
CA SER A 8 -12.01 -12.47 13.22
C SER A 8 -10.92 -13.44 13.72
N PRO A 9 -9.76 -13.53 13.07
CA PRO A 9 -9.53 -13.07 11.70
C PRO A 9 -10.42 -13.82 10.69
N ILE A 10 -10.52 -13.28 9.47
CA ILE A 10 -11.16 -13.92 8.32
C ILE A 10 -10.12 -14.23 7.23
N GLU A 11 -10.52 -14.98 6.19
CA GLU A 11 -9.67 -15.34 5.05
C GLU A 11 -8.96 -14.09 4.48
N GLY A 12 -7.64 -14.18 4.35
CA GLY A 12 -6.80 -13.12 3.78
C GLY A 12 -6.41 -12.02 4.75
N ASP A 13 -6.91 -12.01 6.00
CA ASP A 13 -6.49 -11.03 6.99
C ASP A 13 -4.98 -11.12 7.23
N MET A 14 -4.30 -9.98 7.12
CA MET A 14 -2.88 -9.85 7.45
C MET A 14 -2.75 -9.17 8.80
N LEU A 15 -2.32 -9.92 9.81
CA LEU A 15 -2.20 -9.50 11.20
C LEU A 15 -0.82 -8.91 11.48
N HIS A 16 -0.75 -7.95 12.37
CA HIS A 16 0.48 -7.24 12.77
C HIS A 16 0.55 -7.08 14.29
N GLY A 17 1.64 -6.52 14.80
CA GLY A 17 1.95 -6.53 16.25
C GLY A 17 0.95 -5.83 17.17
N TRP A 18 -0.10 -5.20 16.64
CA TRP A 18 -1.18 -4.58 17.41
C TRP A 18 -2.46 -5.44 17.46
N ASP A 19 -2.51 -6.58 16.74
CA ASP A 19 -3.63 -7.53 16.73
C ASP A 19 -3.57 -8.59 17.84
N GLY A 20 -2.63 -8.45 18.77
CA GLY A 20 -2.40 -9.43 19.81
C GLY A 20 -1.13 -9.14 20.60
N GLN A 21 -0.56 -10.18 21.20
CA GLN A 21 0.68 -10.09 21.96
C GLN A 21 1.80 -10.77 21.19
N VAL A 22 2.91 -10.05 20.95
CA VAL A 22 4.11 -10.64 20.37
C VAL A 22 4.93 -11.32 21.46
N VAL A 23 5.17 -12.62 21.31
CA VAL A 23 5.96 -13.45 22.26
C VAL A 23 6.98 -14.24 21.46
N GLU A 24 8.26 -14.06 21.75
CA GLU A 24 9.38 -14.79 21.12
C GLU A 24 9.33 -14.76 19.56
N GLY A 25 8.91 -13.62 18.99
CA GLY A 25 8.83 -13.45 17.52
C GLY A 25 7.54 -13.97 16.87
N THR A 26 6.63 -14.54 17.65
CA THR A 26 5.32 -15.03 17.19
C THR A 26 4.18 -14.13 17.67
N LEU A 27 3.05 -14.13 16.97
CA LEU A 27 1.85 -13.41 17.39
C LEU A 27 0.88 -14.37 18.09
N GLN A 28 0.59 -14.09 19.36
CA GLN A 28 -0.54 -14.67 20.06
C GLN A 28 -1.76 -13.77 19.86
N THR A 29 -2.77 -14.26 19.14
CA THR A 29 -3.99 -13.51 18.79
C THR A 29 -5.25 -14.31 19.10
N THR A 30 -6.37 -13.61 19.28
CA THR A 30 -7.65 -14.25 19.57
C THR A 30 -8.41 -14.51 18.28
N VAL A 31 -8.73 -15.78 18.02
CA VAL A 31 -9.65 -16.18 16.96
C VAL A 31 -11.06 -16.26 17.52
N LYS A 32 -12.02 -15.70 16.79
CA LYS A 32 -13.44 -15.66 17.12
C LYS A 32 -14.25 -16.30 16.02
N VAL A 33 -15.13 -17.23 16.39
CA VAL A 33 -16.02 -17.94 15.45
C VAL A 33 -17.44 -18.03 15.99
N LYS A 34 -18.43 -17.98 15.09
CA LYS A 34 -19.79 -18.40 15.42
C LYS A 34 -19.92 -19.89 15.12
N ALA A 35 -20.53 -20.59 16.06
CA ALA A 35 -20.96 -21.98 15.92
C ALA A 35 -22.21 -22.22 16.79
N PRO A 36 -22.97 -23.30 16.56
CA PRO A 36 -24.11 -23.63 17.42
C PRO A 36 -23.69 -23.74 18.89
N LEU A 37 -24.49 -23.15 19.77
CA LEU A 37 -24.28 -23.20 21.22
C LEU A 37 -24.24 -24.65 21.71
N GLN A 38 -23.53 -24.89 22.82
CA GLN A 38 -23.34 -26.21 23.46
C GLN A 38 -22.44 -27.19 22.68
N HIS A 39 -21.93 -26.81 21.51
CA HIS A 39 -20.95 -27.62 20.79
C HIS A 39 -19.55 -27.45 21.38
N PHE A 40 -18.75 -28.51 21.27
CA PHE A 40 -17.34 -28.50 21.65
C PHE A 40 -16.50 -28.05 20.45
N ILE A 41 -15.95 -26.84 20.53
CA ILE A 41 -15.18 -26.21 19.45
C ILE A 41 -13.70 -26.17 19.82
N VAL A 42 -12.85 -26.57 18.87
CA VAL A 42 -11.39 -26.53 18.98
C VAL A 42 -10.84 -25.71 17.82
N ILE A 43 -9.95 -24.74 18.10
CA ILE A 43 -9.32 -23.87 17.11
C ILE A 43 -7.81 -24.10 17.18
N ASN A 44 -7.18 -24.58 16.11
CA ASN A 44 -5.76 -24.97 16.07
C ASN A 44 -5.33 -25.83 17.28
N GLY A 45 -6.17 -26.79 17.68
CA GLY A 45 -5.92 -27.68 18.81
C GLY A 45 -6.20 -27.07 20.19
N VAL A 46 -6.58 -25.80 20.28
CA VAL A 46 -6.95 -25.11 21.52
C VAL A 46 -8.46 -25.15 21.71
N GLU A 47 -8.93 -25.60 22.88
CA GLU A 47 -10.35 -25.54 23.24
C GLU A 47 -10.84 -24.09 23.29
N ALA A 48 -11.88 -23.79 22.51
CA ALA A 48 -12.47 -22.47 22.45
C ALA A 48 -13.48 -22.27 23.58
N ARG A 49 -13.46 -21.07 24.17
CA ARG A 49 -14.40 -20.67 25.22
C ARG A 49 -15.57 -19.92 24.59
N GLU A 50 -16.78 -20.37 24.90
CA GLU A 50 -17.99 -19.66 24.49
C GLU A 50 -18.22 -18.43 25.38
N ARG A 51 -18.49 -17.29 24.73
CA ARG A 51 -18.83 -16.00 25.34
C ARG A 51 -19.84 -15.28 24.44
N GLU A 52 -21.02 -15.02 24.96
CA GLU A 52 -22.06 -14.23 24.27
C GLU A 52 -22.41 -14.75 22.85
N GLY A 53 -22.39 -16.06 22.67
CA GLY A 53 -22.67 -16.72 21.39
C GLY A 53 -21.49 -16.79 20.43
N VAL A 54 -20.28 -16.47 20.88
CA VAL A 54 -19.04 -16.53 20.11
C VAL A 54 -18.04 -17.44 20.80
N PHE A 55 -17.39 -18.32 20.05
CA PHE A 55 -16.30 -19.15 20.53
C PHE A 55 -14.97 -18.44 20.30
N GLU A 56 -14.17 -18.30 21.35
CA GLU A 56 -12.88 -17.62 21.33
C GLU A 56 -11.75 -18.56 21.74
N ALA A 57 -10.65 -18.54 21.01
CA ALA A 57 -9.40 -19.22 21.41
C ALA A 57 -8.19 -18.35 21.12
N LEU A 58 -7.17 -18.44 21.97
CA LEU A 58 -5.87 -17.83 21.72
C LEU A 58 -5.04 -18.78 20.85
N VAL A 59 -4.65 -18.33 19.66
CA VAL A 59 -3.81 -19.08 18.73
C VAL A 59 -2.48 -18.37 18.53
N THR A 60 -1.46 -19.13 18.17
CA THR A 60 -0.13 -18.59 17.82
C THR A 60 0.06 -18.62 16.31
N LEU A 61 0.46 -17.50 15.73
CA LEU A 61 0.88 -17.36 14.35
C LEU A 61 2.39 -17.15 14.33
N SER A 62 3.12 -17.98 13.59
CA SER A 62 4.59 -17.98 13.59
C SER A 62 5.20 -17.81 12.19
N GLU A 63 4.45 -18.16 11.15
CA GLU A 63 4.90 -18.09 9.76
C GLU A 63 4.32 -16.86 9.07
N TYR A 64 4.86 -16.45 7.91
CA TYR A 64 4.22 -15.40 7.10
C TYR A 64 2.78 -15.77 6.75
N GLN A 65 2.53 -17.02 6.33
CA GLN A 65 1.20 -17.56 6.05
C GLN A 65 0.86 -18.69 7.04
N ASN A 66 -0.29 -18.61 7.69
CA ASN A 66 -0.76 -19.57 8.69
C ASN A 66 -2.14 -20.11 8.30
N THR A 67 -2.41 -21.36 8.65
CA THR A 67 -3.75 -21.94 8.56
C THR A 67 -4.40 -21.89 9.95
N VAL A 68 -5.59 -21.31 10.02
CA VAL A 68 -6.45 -21.38 11.21
C VAL A 68 -7.56 -22.38 10.91
N GLU A 69 -7.50 -23.53 11.57
CA GLU A 69 -8.47 -24.61 11.47
C GLU A 69 -9.38 -24.62 12.70
N VAL A 70 -10.68 -24.74 12.46
CA VAL A 70 -11.72 -24.87 13.47
C VAL A 70 -12.36 -26.24 13.30
N LYS A 71 -12.45 -27.01 14.39
CA LYS A 71 -13.11 -28.31 14.45
C LYS A 71 -14.25 -28.27 15.44
N ASN A 72 -15.44 -28.66 14.98
CA ASN A 72 -16.58 -28.95 15.84
C ASN A 72 -16.52 -30.41 16.24
N MET A 73 -16.00 -30.68 17.44
CA MET A 73 -15.79 -32.03 17.94
C MET A 73 -17.11 -32.75 18.26
N THR A 74 -18.21 -32.02 18.37
CA THR A 74 -19.55 -32.60 18.56
C THR A 74 -20.10 -33.21 17.27
N THR A 75 -19.84 -32.59 16.11
CA THR A 75 -20.39 -33.02 14.80
C THR A 75 -19.37 -33.63 13.85
N GLY A 76 -18.07 -33.40 14.07
CA GLY A 76 -16.99 -33.72 13.15
C GLY A 76 -16.81 -32.70 12.00
N GLU A 77 -17.60 -31.63 11.96
CA GLU A 77 -17.47 -30.56 10.96
C GLU A 77 -16.18 -29.77 11.18
N SER A 78 -15.55 -29.31 10.10
CA SER A 78 -14.37 -28.44 10.15
C SER A 78 -14.44 -27.34 9.11
N ALA A 79 -13.76 -26.24 9.40
CA ALA A 79 -13.54 -25.11 8.50
C ALA A 79 -12.13 -24.58 8.70
N GLN A 80 -11.55 -23.99 7.67
CA GLN A 80 -10.23 -23.37 7.75
C GLN A 80 -10.18 -22.08 6.96
N ILE A 81 -9.29 -21.19 7.39
CA ILE A 81 -8.90 -19.98 6.66
C ILE A 81 -7.39 -19.85 6.61
N LYS A 82 -6.89 -19.06 5.66
CA LYS A 82 -5.52 -18.57 5.63
C LYS A 82 -5.45 -17.14 6.16
N VAL A 83 -4.47 -16.90 7.02
CA VAL A 83 -4.18 -15.58 7.59
C VAL A 83 -2.68 -15.35 7.59
N PHE A 84 -2.27 -14.08 7.63
CA PHE A 84 -0.87 -13.71 7.51
C PHE A 84 -0.35 -13.03 8.77
N TRP A 85 0.95 -13.19 9.06
CA TRP A 85 1.62 -12.52 10.17
C TRP A 85 2.71 -11.60 9.64
N LEU A 86 2.58 -10.30 9.95
CA LEU A 86 3.46 -9.22 9.50
C LEU A 86 4.21 -8.63 10.71
N PRO A 87 5.37 -9.20 11.08
CA PRO A 87 6.10 -8.76 12.27
C PRO A 87 6.64 -7.33 12.15
N ASN A 88 6.89 -6.86 10.92
CA ASN A 88 7.53 -5.58 10.65
C ASN A 88 6.56 -4.51 10.08
N PHE A 89 5.25 -4.75 10.10
CA PHE A 89 4.30 -3.84 9.46
C PHE A 89 3.90 -2.67 10.35
N ALA A 90 3.47 -2.97 11.57
CA ALA A 90 2.94 -1.96 12.49
C ALA A 90 4.00 -0.96 12.96
N GLY A 91 3.64 0.32 13.05
CA GLY A 91 4.51 1.40 13.50
C GLY A 91 5.43 1.95 12.42
N ASN A 92 5.13 1.75 11.13
CA ASN A 92 5.95 2.28 10.03
C ASN A 92 5.21 3.25 9.11
N TYR A 93 5.95 4.03 8.32
CA TYR A 93 5.38 4.94 7.35
C TYR A 93 6.25 5.13 6.10
N ARG A 94 5.65 5.63 5.01
CA ARG A 94 6.36 6.18 3.84
C ARG A 94 5.63 7.38 3.23
N LEU A 95 6.31 8.05 2.31
CA LEU A 95 5.71 8.98 1.35
C LEU A 95 5.60 8.28 -0.02
N SER A 96 4.39 8.18 -0.56
CA SER A 96 4.11 7.76 -1.92
C SER A 96 3.67 8.97 -2.75
N ILE A 97 4.16 9.05 -3.97
CA ILE A 97 3.83 10.15 -4.89
C ILE A 97 3.39 9.55 -6.22
N ASP A 98 2.22 9.95 -6.67
CA ASP A 98 1.62 9.51 -7.93
C ASP A 98 1.84 10.54 -9.04
N ASP A 99 1.50 10.15 -10.27
CA ASP A 99 1.55 10.99 -11.47
C ASP A 99 2.94 11.53 -11.86
N ASN A 100 4.00 10.82 -11.48
CA ASN A 100 5.36 11.31 -11.70
C ASN A 100 5.80 11.19 -13.16
N ILE A 101 6.14 12.34 -13.77
CA ILE A 101 6.75 12.41 -15.10
C ILE A 101 7.44 13.75 -15.37
N TRP A 102 7.02 14.83 -14.71
CA TRP A 102 7.49 16.18 -15.05
C TRP A 102 8.89 16.47 -14.54
N PHE A 103 9.28 15.98 -13.37
CA PHE A 103 10.65 16.11 -12.88
C PHE A 103 11.64 15.36 -13.79
N LEU A 104 11.22 14.23 -14.38
CA LEU A 104 12.05 13.48 -15.33
C LEU A 104 12.18 14.23 -16.66
N ARG A 105 11.10 14.88 -17.12
CA ARG A 105 11.15 15.79 -18.27
C ARG A 105 12.11 16.95 -18.03
N ASP A 106 12.08 17.54 -16.84
CA ASP A 106 12.98 18.63 -16.45
C ASP A 106 14.45 18.17 -16.42
N ILE A 107 14.74 17.00 -15.84
CA ILE A 107 16.09 16.40 -15.89
C ILE A 107 16.57 16.20 -17.34
N HIS A 108 15.70 15.72 -18.23
CA HIS A 108 16.03 15.57 -19.66
C HIS A 108 16.32 16.91 -20.33
N GLN A 109 15.50 17.93 -20.09
CA GLN A 109 15.69 19.27 -20.66
C GLN A 109 16.97 19.95 -20.16
N ASN A 110 17.40 19.60 -18.95
CA ASN A 110 18.61 20.13 -18.32
C ASN A 110 19.78 19.13 -18.35
N ASP A 111 19.75 18.10 -19.20
CA ASP A 111 20.81 17.08 -19.27
C ASP A 111 22.19 17.73 -19.50
N ALA A 112 22.33 18.73 -20.36
CA ALA A 112 23.65 19.38 -20.52
C ALA A 112 24.18 20.12 -19.26
N ASN A 113 23.30 20.48 -18.32
CA ASN A 113 23.61 21.39 -17.20
C ASN A 113 23.63 20.70 -15.84
N TYR A 114 22.75 19.72 -15.62
CA TYR A 114 22.67 19.01 -14.34
C TYR A 114 23.88 18.08 -14.17
N THR A 115 24.40 18.07 -12.96
CA THR A 115 25.49 17.20 -12.50
C THR A 115 25.00 16.13 -11.53
N SER A 116 23.80 16.31 -10.98
CA SER A 116 23.09 15.39 -10.10
C SER A 116 21.59 15.38 -10.43
N ILE A 117 20.88 14.28 -10.16
CA ILE A 117 19.41 14.24 -10.19
C ILE A 117 18.80 15.20 -9.17
N PHE A 118 19.54 15.55 -8.11
CA PHE A 118 19.11 16.48 -7.07
C PHE A 118 19.37 17.95 -7.44
N ASP A 119 19.88 18.24 -8.64
CA ASP A 119 19.83 19.61 -9.19
C ASP A 119 18.38 19.98 -9.58
N ASN A 120 17.51 18.99 -9.78
CA ASN A 120 16.07 19.18 -9.90
C ASN A 120 15.47 19.55 -8.53
N GLU A 121 14.78 20.69 -8.45
CA GLU A 121 14.27 21.23 -7.17
C GLU A 121 13.25 20.33 -6.45
N TYR A 122 12.47 19.55 -7.21
CA TYR A 122 11.49 18.63 -6.67
C TYR A 122 12.20 17.45 -5.97
N LEU A 123 13.12 16.77 -6.66
CA LEU A 123 13.93 15.70 -6.05
C LEU A 123 14.83 16.21 -4.93
N ALA A 124 15.39 17.43 -5.05
CA ALA A 124 16.17 18.06 -3.98
C ALA A 124 15.35 18.20 -2.69
N PHE A 125 14.10 18.64 -2.81
CA PHE A 125 13.18 18.73 -1.68
C PHE A 125 12.86 17.36 -1.08
N LEU A 126 12.60 16.35 -1.92
CA LEU A 126 12.38 14.98 -1.43
C LEU A 126 13.60 14.41 -0.71
N LYS A 127 14.80 14.70 -1.21
CA LYS A 127 16.05 14.36 -0.52
C LYS A 127 16.15 15.07 0.84
N GLN A 128 15.75 16.33 0.96
CA GLN A 128 15.71 17.02 2.27
C GLN A 128 14.76 16.31 3.25
N ILE A 129 13.59 15.87 2.78
CA ILE A 129 12.63 15.11 3.61
C ILE A 129 13.24 13.77 4.06
N HIS A 130 13.99 13.10 3.20
CA HIS A 130 14.74 11.91 3.58
C HIS A 130 15.86 12.23 4.58
N ASP A 131 16.70 13.22 4.32
CA ASP A 131 17.84 13.57 5.16
C ASP A 131 17.39 14.02 6.57
N GLU A 132 16.26 14.72 6.69
CA GLU A 132 15.74 15.24 7.96
C GLU A 132 14.97 14.20 8.79
N TYR A 133 14.18 13.33 8.14
CA TYR A 133 13.26 12.41 8.84
C TYR A 133 13.56 10.92 8.61
N GLY A 134 14.52 10.58 7.75
CA GLY A 134 14.77 9.23 7.27
C GLY A 134 13.69 8.69 6.32
N THR A 135 12.74 9.53 5.92
CA THR A 135 11.55 9.15 5.12
C THR A 135 11.93 8.32 3.90
N LYS A 136 11.24 7.20 3.70
CA LYS A 136 11.31 6.39 2.48
C LYS A 136 10.30 6.94 1.46
N ILE A 137 10.73 7.14 0.23
CA ILE A 137 9.99 7.85 -0.82
C ILE A 137 9.78 6.92 -2.00
N HIS A 138 8.55 6.85 -2.48
CA HIS A 138 8.15 6.00 -3.59
C HIS A 138 7.43 6.82 -4.66
N LEU A 139 7.97 6.84 -5.87
CA LEU A 139 7.43 7.60 -7.01
C LEU A 139 6.81 6.63 -8.03
N ASN A 140 5.49 6.70 -8.20
CA ASN A 140 4.78 5.94 -9.22
C ASN A 140 4.81 6.76 -10.54
N LEU A 141 5.40 6.19 -11.59
CA LEU A 141 5.72 6.90 -12.83
C LEU A 141 4.68 6.70 -13.92
N PHE A 142 4.41 7.76 -14.68
CA PHE A 142 3.88 7.62 -16.03
C PHE A 142 4.98 7.26 -17.04
N TYR A 143 4.60 6.71 -18.19
CA TYR A 143 5.52 6.52 -19.32
C TYR A 143 5.72 7.81 -20.12
N GLU A 144 4.65 8.56 -20.38
CA GLU A 144 4.66 9.70 -21.30
C GLU A 144 3.80 10.89 -20.84
N THR A 145 4.18 12.06 -21.32
CA THR A 145 3.47 13.34 -21.22
C THR A 145 3.75 14.15 -22.49
N ASP A 146 3.15 15.32 -22.63
CA ASP A 146 3.35 16.17 -23.82
C ASP A 146 4.84 16.50 -24.03
N GLY A 147 5.35 16.06 -25.18
CA GLY A 147 6.72 16.31 -25.64
C GLY A 147 7.81 15.47 -24.95
N PHE A 148 7.46 14.53 -24.08
CA PHE A 148 8.42 13.71 -23.35
C PHE A 148 7.90 12.30 -23.02
N ASN A 149 8.75 11.29 -23.18
CA ASN A 149 8.54 9.96 -22.60
C ASN A 149 9.85 9.41 -22.01
N LEU A 150 9.73 8.37 -21.18
CA LEU A 150 10.87 7.81 -20.43
C LEU A 150 12.02 7.32 -21.33
N SER A 151 11.77 6.91 -22.58
CA SER A 151 12.83 6.48 -23.50
C SER A 151 13.80 7.61 -23.91
N GLN A 152 13.37 8.86 -23.75
CA GLN A 152 14.21 10.03 -24.03
C GLN A 152 15.15 10.38 -22.86
N LEU A 153 14.90 9.84 -21.66
CA LEU A 153 15.70 10.15 -20.48
C LEU A 153 17.10 9.55 -20.58
N THR A 154 18.11 10.34 -20.24
CA THR A 154 19.51 9.91 -20.12
C THR A 154 19.66 8.78 -19.09
N ASP A 155 20.64 7.90 -19.27
CA ASP A 155 21.01 6.87 -18.29
C ASP A 155 22.27 7.23 -17.49
N ARG A 156 22.89 8.39 -17.75
CA ARG A 156 24.15 8.80 -17.08
C ARG A 156 24.04 8.88 -15.55
N PHE A 157 22.83 9.13 -15.05
CA PHE A 157 22.54 9.26 -13.61
C PHE A 157 22.24 7.93 -12.92
N LYS A 158 22.25 6.81 -13.66
CA LYS A 158 21.97 5.49 -13.12
C LYS A 158 22.76 5.14 -11.85
N PRO A 159 24.07 5.46 -11.74
CA PRO A 159 24.80 5.20 -10.51
C PRO A 159 24.24 5.96 -9.30
N GLU A 160 23.79 7.20 -9.50
CA GLU A 160 23.21 8.03 -8.43
C GLU A 160 21.84 7.52 -8.02
N TRP A 161 20.98 7.14 -8.97
CA TRP A 161 19.71 6.47 -8.66
C TRP A 161 19.93 5.19 -7.84
N THR A 162 20.83 4.31 -8.30
CA THR A 162 21.13 3.06 -7.61
C THR A 162 21.71 3.31 -6.21
N ALA A 163 22.54 4.34 -6.04
CA ALA A 163 23.11 4.70 -4.74
C ALA A 163 22.08 5.22 -3.72
N ASN A 164 20.89 5.63 -4.18
CA ASN A 164 19.80 6.13 -3.33
C ASN A 164 18.63 5.12 -3.23
N ALA A 165 18.80 3.90 -3.72
CA ALA A 165 17.74 2.89 -3.76
C ALA A 165 17.28 2.39 -2.37
N ASP A 166 18.06 2.67 -1.32
CA ASP A 166 17.69 2.35 0.06
C ASP A 166 16.58 3.27 0.59
N TRP A 167 16.35 4.44 -0.01
CA TRP A 167 15.31 5.38 0.39
C TRP A 167 14.43 5.90 -0.73
N LEU A 168 14.80 5.70 -2.00
CA LEU A 168 14.03 6.11 -3.16
C LEU A 168 13.63 4.90 -4.03
N ARG A 169 12.33 4.75 -4.31
CA ARG A 169 11.76 3.71 -5.19
C ARG A 169 11.01 4.31 -6.35
N LEU A 170 11.03 3.60 -7.48
CA LEU A 170 10.28 3.90 -8.69
C LEU A 170 9.40 2.71 -9.08
N SER A 171 8.21 2.97 -9.59
CA SER A 171 7.25 1.95 -10.02
C SER A 171 6.38 2.43 -11.19
N PHE A 172 5.54 1.54 -11.70
CA PHE A 172 4.59 1.81 -12.78
C PHE A 172 3.27 2.38 -12.25
N HIS A 173 2.86 3.55 -12.74
CA HIS A 173 1.54 4.14 -12.46
C HIS A 173 0.56 3.94 -13.62
N ALA A 174 0.95 4.37 -14.83
CA ALA A 174 0.23 4.16 -16.09
C ALA A 174 1.11 4.51 -17.29
N ARG A 175 0.56 4.35 -18.49
CA ARG A 175 1.15 4.94 -19.70
C ARG A 175 1.20 6.47 -19.61
N GLY A 176 0.12 7.12 -19.19
CA GLY A 176 0.03 8.57 -19.07
C GLY A 176 -1.22 8.97 -18.30
N GLU A 177 -1.39 10.27 -18.06
CA GLU A 177 -2.53 10.84 -17.33
C GLU A 177 -3.86 10.63 -18.04
N PHE A 178 -3.87 10.69 -19.38
CA PHE A 178 -5.08 10.57 -20.18
C PHE A 178 -5.00 9.38 -21.16
N PRO A 179 -6.13 8.70 -21.46
CA PRO A 179 -7.47 8.96 -20.94
C PRO A 179 -7.63 8.61 -19.45
N ASP A 180 -8.61 9.25 -18.82
CA ASP A 180 -8.97 9.01 -17.41
C ASP A 180 -9.37 7.55 -17.16
N MET A 181 -8.96 6.99 -16.02
CA MET A 181 -9.17 5.60 -15.61
C MET A 181 -8.83 4.57 -16.72
N PRO A 182 -7.61 4.59 -17.29
CA PRO A 182 -7.28 3.85 -18.51
C PRO A 182 -7.38 2.33 -18.33
N TYR A 183 -7.27 1.84 -17.09
CA TYR A 183 -7.24 0.41 -16.77
C TYR A 183 -8.53 -0.15 -16.20
N ARG A 184 -9.55 0.69 -15.94
CA ARG A 184 -10.84 0.25 -15.37
C ARG A 184 -11.50 -0.89 -16.15
N THR A 185 -11.30 -0.92 -17.47
CA THR A 185 -11.82 -1.97 -18.37
C THR A 185 -10.72 -2.64 -19.18
N ALA A 186 -9.45 -2.41 -18.85
CA ALA A 186 -8.34 -3.03 -19.56
C ALA A 186 -8.24 -4.52 -19.23
N GLY A 187 -7.85 -5.32 -20.22
CA GLY A 187 -7.49 -6.72 -20.01
C GLY A 187 -6.02 -6.87 -19.61
N TYR A 188 -5.63 -8.11 -19.29
CA TYR A 188 -4.27 -8.48 -18.89
C TYR A 188 -3.18 -7.89 -19.82
N GLN A 189 -3.30 -8.12 -21.13
CA GLN A 189 -2.23 -7.81 -22.08
C GLN A 189 -1.89 -6.32 -22.11
N GLN A 190 -2.90 -5.45 -22.10
CA GLN A 190 -2.69 -4.01 -22.12
C GLN A 190 -1.93 -3.53 -20.87
N VAL A 191 -2.33 -3.99 -19.69
CA VAL A 191 -1.66 -3.63 -18.43
C VAL A 191 -0.24 -4.20 -18.39
N ALA A 192 -0.04 -5.43 -18.85
CA ALA A 192 1.26 -6.07 -18.92
C ALA A 192 2.23 -5.30 -19.83
N ASP A 193 1.79 -4.92 -21.03
CA ASP A 193 2.61 -4.19 -22.00
C ASP A 193 3.01 -2.81 -21.47
N ASP A 194 2.04 -2.04 -20.95
CA ASP A 194 2.30 -0.70 -20.40
C ASP A 194 3.24 -0.77 -19.17
N CYS A 195 3.05 -1.77 -18.31
CA CYS A 195 3.90 -2.02 -17.16
C CYS A 195 5.34 -2.36 -17.59
N GLU A 196 5.50 -3.25 -18.56
CA GLU A 196 6.81 -3.62 -19.11
C GLU A 196 7.52 -2.41 -19.72
N MET A 197 6.80 -1.55 -20.45
CA MET A 197 7.36 -0.32 -21.01
C MET A 197 7.98 0.57 -19.94
N VAL A 198 7.26 0.89 -18.86
CA VAL A 198 7.79 1.73 -17.78
C VAL A 198 8.93 1.04 -17.03
N LYS A 199 8.77 -0.25 -16.69
CA LYS A 199 9.79 -1.00 -15.95
C LYS A 199 11.11 -1.10 -16.71
N ASN A 200 11.06 -1.34 -18.02
CA ASN A 200 12.27 -1.43 -18.83
C ASN A 200 13.03 -0.10 -18.87
N GLU A 201 12.32 1.03 -18.91
CA GLU A 201 12.95 2.33 -18.82
C GLU A 201 13.53 2.61 -17.43
N ILE A 202 12.81 2.31 -16.34
CA ILE A 202 13.37 2.41 -14.97
C ILE A 202 14.66 1.60 -14.85
N ARG A 203 14.67 0.35 -15.34
CA ARG A 203 15.88 -0.49 -15.36
C ARG A 203 17.02 0.13 -16.14
N ARG A 204 16.70 0.79 -17.26
CA ARG A 204 17.70 1.45 -18.10
C ARG A 204 18.31 2.64 -17.37
N PHE A 205 17.51 3.62 -16.95
CA PHE A 205 18.01 4.90 -16.44
C PHE A 205 18.32 4.93 -14.94
N ALA A 206 17.70 4.07 -14.12
CA ALA A 206 17.86 4.08 -12.66
C ALA A 206 18.40 2.76 -12.07
N GLY A 207 18.18 1.64 -12.77
CA GLY A 207 18.64 0.31 -12.36
C GLY A 207 17.58 -0.51 -11.62
N GLU A 208 17.81 -1.82 -11.46
CA GLU A 208 16.83 -2.72 -10.81
C GLU A 208 16.64 -2.38 -9.32
N ALA A 209 17.68 -1.85 -8.66
CA ALA A 209 17.69 -1.64 -7.22
C ALA A 209 16.58 -0.70 -6.73
N VAL A 210 16.08 0.23 -7.57
CA VAL A 210 15.00 1.15 -7.20
C VAL A 210 13.59 0.58 -7.43
N ILE A 211 13.46 -0.62 -8.01
CA ILE A 211 12.14 -1.23 -8.28
C ILE A 211 11.70 -2.03 -7.06
N GLY A 212 10.53 -1.73 -6.51
CA GLY A 212 9.93 -2.45 -5.39
C GLY A 212 8.74 -3.35 -5.81
N PRO A 213 8.24 -4.21 -4.91
CA PRO A 213 7.13 -5.13 -5.19
C PRO A 213 5.74 -4.48 -5.06
N VAL A 214 5.68 -3.17 -4.81
CA VAL A 214 4.43 -2.44 -4.57
C VAL A 214 4.27 -1.37 -5.63
N THR A 215 3.05 -1.12 -6.07
CA THR A 215 2.71 0.06 -6.89
C THR A 215 1.34 0.63 -6.53
N THR A 216 1.09 1.86 -6.94
CA THR A 216 -0.26 2.43 -7.07
C THR A 216 -0.57 2.52 -8.56
N LEU A 217 -1.61 1.86 -9.04
CA LEU A 217 -2.05 2.05 -10.43
C LEU A 217 -2.83 3.36 -10.56
N HIS A 218 -2.76 4.03 -11.71
CA HIS A 218 -3.55 5.25 -11.95
C HIS A 218 -5.04 5.00 -11.71
N TRP A 219 -5.65 5.87 -10.89
CA TRP A 219 -7.00 5.74 -10.30
C TRP A 219 -7.23 4.55 -9.37
N GLY A 220 -6.25 3.67 -9.15
CA GLY A 220 -6.42 2.44 -8.39
C GLY A 220 -7.59 1.60 -8.91
N GLU A 221 -7.88 1.66 -10.21
CA GLU A 221 -9.01 0.98 -10.85
C GLU A 221 -8.49 0.03 -11.93
N ALA A 222 -8.78 -1.26 -11.76
CA ALA A 222 -8.40 -2.30 -12.70
C ALA A 222 -9.36 -3.48 -12.63
N THR A 223 -9.48 -4.22 -13.73
CA THR A 223 -10.07 -5.56 -13.73
C THR A 223 -9.20 -6.52 -12.91
N VAL A 224 -9.74 -7.70 -12.57
CA VAL A 224 -8.95 -8.76 -11.94
C VAL A 224 -7.80 -9.21 -12.85
N GLU A 225 -8.03 -9.28 -14.17
CA GLU A 225 -7.00 -9.59 -15.15
C GLU A 225 -5.89 -8.53 -15.20
N GLY A 226 -6.25 -7.24 -15.13
CA GLY A 226 -5.28 -6.14 -15.08
C GLY A 226 -4.45 -6.17 -13.79
N SER A 227 -5.10 -6.45 -12.65
CA SER A 227 -4.40 -6.59 -11.36
C SER A 227 -3.48 -7.81 -11.34
N ARG A 228 -3.88 -8.90 -11.98
CA ARG A 228 -3.05 -10.09 -12.22
C ARG A 228 -1.84 -9.77 -13.11
N ALA A 229 -1.98 -8.93 -14.14
CA ALA A 229 -0.85 -8.46 -14.94
C ALA A 229 0.17 -7.65 -14.11
N LEU A 230 -0.28 -6.79 -13.19
CA LEU A 230 0.62 -6.09 -12.26
C LEU A 230 1.39 -7.05 -11.36
N ARG A 231 0.70 -8.02 -10.77
CA ARG A 231 1.31 -9.05 -9.92
C ARG A 231 2.34 -9.88 -10.69
N ASP A 232 2.00 -10.35 -11.89
CA ASP A 232 2.89 -11.16 -12.72
C ASP A 232 4.09 -10.33 -13.22
N ALA A 233 3.94 -9.00 -13.32
CA ALA A 233 5.05 -8.09 -13.53
C ALA A 233 5.89 -7.83 -12.27
N GLY A 234 5.56 -8.40 -11.12
CA GLY A 234 6.29 -8.29 -9.84
C GLY A 234 5.71 -7.29 -8.84
N TYR A 235 4.60 -6.59 -9.17
CA TYR A 235 3.89 -5.73 -8.24
C TYR A 235 2.82 -6.53 -7.47
N VAL A 236 3.29 -7.38 -6.57
CA VAL A 236 2.44 -8.22 -5.70
C VAL A 236 1.67 -7.43 -4.65
N GLY A 237 2.07 -6.17 -4.39
CA GLY A 237 1.33 -5.22 -3.55
C GLY A 237 0.69 -4.09 -4.37
N GLN A 238 -0.60 -3.84 -4.15
CA GLN A 238 -1.39 -2.85 -4.89
C GLN A 238 -2.05 -1.86 -3.94
N LEU A 239 -1.64 -0.60 -4.02
CA LEU A 239 -2.12 0.46 -3.14
C LEU A 239 -3.35 1.17 -3.72
N GLY A 240 -4.28 1.58 -2.87
CA GLY A 240 -5.49 2.31 -3.24
C GLY A 240 -6.14 3.02 -2.06
N TYR A 241 -7.31 3.63 -2.28
CA TYR A 241 -8.05 4.31 -1.20
C TYR A 241 -9.08 3.38 -0.56
N PHE A 242 -9.67 2.48 -1.36
CA PHE A 242 -10.70 1.54 -0.94
C PHE A 242 -11.88 2.22 -0.25
N ASN A 243 -12.28 3.36 -0.81
CA ASN A 243 -13.44 4.12 -0.35
C ASN A 243 -14.68 3.25 -0.41
N VAL A 244 -15.51 3.34 0.62
CA VAL A 244 -16.73 2.53 0.79
C VAL A 244 -17.60 3.17 1.86
N ASP A 245 -18.91 3.09 1.65
CA ASP A 245 -19.93 3.74 2.50
C ASP A 245 -19.80 5.28 2.53
N ASP A 246 -19.32 5.85 1.42
CA ASP A 246 -19.20 7.28 1.13
C ASP A 246 -19.45 7.53 -0.37
N ASP A 247 -19.55 8.80 -0.78
CA ASP A 247 -19.82 9.19 -2.18
C ASP A 247 -18.53 9.36 -3.01
N LEU A 248 -17.40 8.81 -2.56
CA LEU A 248 -16.12 8.94 -3.24
C LEU A 248 -15.89 7.80 -4.25
N PRO A 249 -15.07 8.03 -5.30
CA PRO A 249 -14.63 6.94 -6.18
C PRO A 249 -14.01 5.78 -5.40
N PRO A 250 -14.28 4.52 -5.76
CA PRO A 250 -13.81 3.36 -4.99
C PRO A 250 -12.30 3.31 -4.83
N VAL A 251 -11.54 3.47 -5.93
CA VAL A 251 -10.08 3.36 -5.98
C VAL A 251 -9.66 2.04 -5.32
N SER A 252 -10.23 0.95 -5.82
CA SER A 252 -10.25 -0.34 -5.15
C SER A 252 -10.02 -1.55 -6.04
N TYR A 253 -9.49 -1.34 -7.25
CA TYR A 253 -9.27 -2.40 -8.23
C TYR A 253 -10.56 -3.17 -8.47
N TYR A 254 -10.51 -4.51 -8.43
CA TYR A 254 -11.68 -5.37 -8.62
C TYR A 254 -12.41 -5.72 -7.31
N LEU A 255 -12.01 -5.14 -6.17
CA LEU A 255 -12.53 -5.58 -4.86
C LEU A 255 -14.02 -5.27 -4.69
N THR A 256 -14.73 -6.23 -4.12
CA THR A 256 -16.15 -6.10 -3.74
C THR A 256 -16.35 -5.10 -2.61
N VAL A 257 -17.60 -4.69 -2.37
CA VAL A 257 -17.96 -3.79 -1.26
C VAL A 257 -17.56 -4.40 0.09
N GLU A 258 -17.77 -5.70 0.26
CA GLU A 258 -17.47 -6.44 1.48
C GLU A 258 -15.96 -6.48 1.75
N GLN A 259 -15.16 -6.79 0.72
CA GLN A 259 -13.70 -6.79 0.80
C GLN A 259 -13.15 -5.39 1.12
N ARG A 260 -13.70 -4.33 0.49
CA ARG A 260 -13.32 -2.95 0.82
C ARG A 260 -13.63 -2.58 2.26
N ARG A 261 -14.79 -2.97 2.80
CA ARG A 261 -15.14 -2.71 4.21
C ARG A 261 -14.16 -3.40 5.15
N GLN A 262 -13.68 -4.58 4.80
CA GLN A 262 -12.64 -5.27 5.57
C GLN A 262 -11.31 -4.51 5.50
N LEU A 263 -10.84 -4.20 4.29
CA LEU A 263 -9.58 -3.50 4.08
C LEU A 263 -9.57 -2.10 4.70
N LYS A 264 -10.71 -1.38 4.70
CA LYS A 264 -10.86 -0.08 5.37
C LYS A 264 -10.63 -0.17 6.87
N LYS A 265 -10.95 -1.31 7.51
CA LYS A 265 -10.66 -1.57 8.92
C LYS A 265 -9.22 -2.02 9.17
N ARG A 266 -8.69 -2.88 8.30
CA ARG A 266 -7.40 -3.57 8.49
C ARG A 266 -6.18 -2.83 7.93
N PHE A 267 -6.39 -1.88 7.02
CA PHE A 267 -5.37 -1.21 6.19
C PHE A 267 -4.59 -2.10 5.22
N VAL A 268 -4.55 -3.41 5.46
CA VAL A 268 -3.89 -4.38 4.61
C VAL A 268 -4.70 -5.68 4.57
N TRP A 269 -4.82 -6.29 3.39
CA TRP A 269 -5.54 -7.55 3.20
C TRP A 269 -4.96 -8.28 1.98
N HIS A 270 -4.93 -9.60 2.04
CA HIS A 270 -4.39 -10.44 0.97
C HIS A 270 -5.51 -11.25 0.32
N ASP A 271 -5.68 -11.08 -0.98
CA ASP A 271 -6.52 -11.92 -1.79
C ASP A 271 -5.84 -13.26 -2.01
N THR A 272 -6.29 -14.31 -1.33
CA THR A 272 -5.69 -15.65 -1.45
C THR A 272 -6.09 -16.38 -2.73
N GLU A 273 -7.10 -15.91 -3.46
CA GLU A 273 -7.48 -16.47 -4.76
C GLU A 273 -6.57 -15.94 -5.86
N GLU A 274 -6.24 -14.64 -5.77
CA GLU A 274 -5.34 -13.98 -6.72
C GLU A 274 -3.90 -13.86 -6.23
N ASP A 275 -3.55 -14.16 -4.99
CA ASP A 275 -2.19 -13.94 -4.47
C ASP A 275 -1.73 -12.47 -4.63
N ILE A 276 -2.63 -11.53 -4.30
CA ILE A 276 -2.40 -10.07 -4.37
C ILE A 276 -2.64 -9.45 -3.00
N THR A 277 -1.67 -8.67 -2.51
CA THR A 277 -1.84 -7.88 -1.29
C THR A 277 -2.32 -6.47 -1.62
N PHE A 278 -3.42 -6.05 -1.00
CA PHE A 278 -3.94 -4.71 -1.11
C PHE A 278 -3.60 -3.87 0.13
N VAL A 279 -3.18 -2.63 -0.09
CA VAL A 279 -2.79 -1.71 0.99
C VAL A 279 -3.51 -0.38 0.86
N ARG A 280 -4.17 0.05 1.93
CA ARG A 280 -4.91 1.31 1.96
C ARG A 280 -3.99 2.50 2.26
N SER A 281 -4.08 3.56 1.47
CA SER A 281 -3.48 4.86 1.81
C SER A 281 -4.12 5.47 3.05
N SER A 282 -3.31 6.08 3.92
CA SER A 282 -3.80 6.70 5.15
C SER A 282 -4.34 8.11 4.92
N ILE A 283 -3.84 8.81 3.91
CA ILE A 283 -4.27 10.16 3.55
C ILE A 283 -3.83 10.46 2.12
N VAL A 284 -4.68 11.17 1.38
CA VAL A 284 -4.29 11.86 0.14
C VAL A 284 -4.07 13.33 0.49
N ILE A 285 -2.81 13.73 0.58
CA ILE A 285 -2.36 15.00 1.14
C ILE A 285 -2.97 16.19 0.39
N ASP A 286 -2.97 16.14 -0.94
CA ASP A 286 -3.49 17.22 -1.79
C ASP A 286 -5.02 17.41 -1.68
N LYS A 287 -5.73 16.47 -1.04
CA LYS A 287 -7.18 16.59 -0.76
C LYS A 287 -7.49 17.20 0.62
N LYS A 288 -6.48 17.64 1.37
CA LYS A 288 -6.63 18.22 2.71
C LYS A 288 -5.89 19.53 2.83
N GLU A 289 -6.60 20.60 3.19
CA GLU A 289 -5.96 21.88 3.54
C GLU A 289 -4.93 21.71 4.65
N LEU A 290 -3.82 22.47 4.55
CA LEU A 290 -2.69 22.33 5.47
C LEU A 290 -3.08 22.31 6.97
N PRO A 291 -3.97 23.18 7.48
CA PRO A 291 -4.38 23.16 8.88
C PRO A 291 -5.16 21.90 9.30
N GLU A 292 -5.76 21.19 8.34
CA GLU A 292 -6.63 20.03 8.56
C GLU A 292 -5.88 18.70 8.50
N ILE A 293 -4.62 18.68 8.03
CA ILE A 293 -3.81 17.46 7.89
C ILE A 293 -3.60 16.77 9.24
N VAL A 294 -3.06 17.48 10.24
CA VAL A 294 -2.79 16.91 11.56
C VAL A 294 -4.08 16.51 12.28
N PRO A 295 -5.14 17.36 12.34
CA PRO A 295 -6.44 16.96 12.88
C PRO A 295 -7.02 15.71 12.21
N HIS A 296 -6.89 15.57 10.89
CA HIS A 296 -7.35 14.38 10.18
C HIS A 296 -6.60 13.12 10.63
N LEU A 297 -5.27 13.19 10.71
CA LEU A 297 -4.43 12.07 11.12
C LEU A 297 -4.65 11.68 12.58
N ASP A 298 -4.81 12.65 13.49
CA ASP A 298 -5.13 12.39 14.90
C ASP A 298 -6.51 11.75 15.09
N ASN A 299 -7.47 12.06 14.21
CA ASN A 299 -8.83 11.53 14.31
C ASN A 299 -8.92 10.01 14.06
N TYR A 300 -7.89 9.37 13.51
CA TYR A 300 -7.86 7.90 13.38
C TYR A 300 -8.07 7.18 14.71
N ALA A 301 -7.64 7.76 15.84
CA ALA A 301 -7.86 7.21 17.18
C ALA A 301 -9.36 7.08 17.55
N ASN A 302 -10.24 7.81 16.87
CA ASN A 302 -11.68 7.81 17.09
C ASN A 302 -12.45 6.98 16.04
N LEU A 303 -11.77 6.46 15.02
CA LEU A 303 -12.40 5.67 13.97
C LEU A 303 -12.46 4.18 14.34
N PRO A 304 -13.46 3.42 13.84
CA PRO A 304 -13.53 1.98 14.07
C PRO A 304 -12.31 1.19 13.55
N SER A 305 -11.56 1.74 12.59
CA SER A 305 -10.31 1.17 12.09
C SER A 305 -9.14 1.32 13.06
N GLY A 306 -9.24 2.23 14.04
CA GLY A 306 -8.12 2.65 14.87
C GLY A 306 -7.03 3.39 14.09
N GLN A 307 -5.88 3.53 14.75
CA GLN A 307 -4.67 4.11 14.16
C GLN A 307 -4.17 3.24 12.98
N PRO A 308 -3.69 3.85 11.88
CA PRO A 308 -3.11 3.08 10.79
C PRO A 308 -1.89 2.29 11.29
N PRO A 309 -1.86 0.96 11.17
CA PRO A 309 -0.65 0.18 11.51
C PRO A 309 0.55 0.60 10.67
N TYR A 310 0.30 0.92 9.40
CA TYR A 310 1.28 1.50 8.50
C TYR A 310 0.69 2.78 7.91
N VAL A 311 1.44 3.87 7.93
CA VAL A 311 1.00 5.17 7.39
C VAL A 311 1.59 5.38 6.00
N ASP A 312 0.76 5.27 4.98
CA ASP A 312 1.10 5.71 3.63
C ASP A 312 0.55 7.12 3.40
N PHE A 313 1.47 8.08 3.21
CA PHE A 313 1.17 9.44 2.81
C PHE A 313 1.18 9.53 1.29
N LEU A 314 0.01 9.65 0.65
CA LEU A 314 -0.08 9.77 -0.80
C LEU A 314 -0.26 11.24 -1.20
N VAL A 315 0.41 11.65 -2.28
CA VAL A 315 0.24 12.97 -2.91
C VAL A 315 0.53 12.84 -4.41
N HIS A 316 0.13 13.81 -5.23
CA HIS A 316 0.38 13.75 -6.68
C HIS A 316 1.43 14.80 -7.09
N GLU A 317 2.40 14.42 -7.95
CA GLU A 317 3.49 15.29 -8.41
C GLU A 317 2.96 16.61 -8.97
N GLN A 318 1.82 16.54 -9.68
CA GLN A 318 1.29 17.65 -10.45
C GLN A 318 1.01 18.91 -9.60
N TYR A 319 0.57 18.71 -8.36
CA TYR A 319 0.24 19.79 -7.42
C TYR A 319 1.46 20.62 -6.98
N TYR A 320 2.68 20.16 -7.27
CA TYR A 320 3.92 20.87 -6.99
C TYR A 320 4.20 22.02 -7.96
N TYR A 321 3.68 21.98 -9.19
CA TYR A 321 4.14 22.90 -10.24
C TYR A 321 3.17 24.06 -10.50
N PRO A 322 3.64 25.33 -10.53
CA PRO A 322 2.79 26.51 -10.75
C PRO A 322 2.00 26.54 -12.06
N PHE A 323 2.39 25.73 -13.05
CA PHE A 323 1.69 25.64 -14.33
C PHE A 323 0.51 24.66 -14.31
N TYR A 324 0.39 23.81 -13.28
CA TYR A 324 -0.73 22.91 -13.14
C TYR A 324 -1.95 23.66 -12.60
N GLU A 325 -3.13 23.35 -13.13
CA GLU A 325 -4.36 24.10 -12.80
C GLU A 325 -4.72 24.06 -11.30
N ALA A 326 -4.38 22.95 -10.63
CA ALA A 326 -4.62 22.76 -9.20
C ALA A 326 -3.35 22.92 -8.34
N TYR A 327 -2.36 23.68 -8.81
CA TYR A 327 -1.12 23.98 -8.07
C TYR A 327 -1.39 24.38 -6.60
N GLN A 328 -0.64 23.76 -5.68
CA GLN A 328 -0.68 24.05 -4.26
C GLN A 328 0.63 24.72 -3.81
N PRO A 329 0.64 26.04 -3.55
CA PRO A 329 1.88 26.75 -3.17
C PRO A 329 2.47 26.31 -1.83
N ASP A 330 1.68 25.62 -1.00
CA ASP A 330 2.06 25.04 0.28
C ASP A 330 2.37 23.52 0.20
N PHE A 331 2.51 22.95 -1.01
CA PHE A 331 2.79 21.51 -1.24
C PHE A 331 3.90 20.96 -0.33
N ARG A 332 5.04 21.67 -0.27
CA ARG A 332 6.19 21.25 0.55
C ARG A 332 5.85 21.25 2.05
N ASP A 333 5.04 22.20 2.51
CA ASP A 333 4.65 22.31 3.91
C ASP A 333 3.63 21.25 4.31
N ARG A 334 2.75 20.84 3.38
CA ARG A 334 1.83 19.71 3.59
C ARG A 334 2.57 18.39 3.80
N ILE A 335 3.60 18.11 2.98
CA ILE A 335 4.46 16.93 3.17
C ILE A 335 5.20 17.01 4.51
N ARG A 336 5.81 18.16 4.85
CA ARG A 336 6.49 18.36 6.14
C ARG A 336 5.56 18.12 7.33
N ALA A 337 4.31 18.59 7.27
CA ALA A 337 3.33 18.38 8.32
C ALA A 337 3.06 16.88 8.55
N CYS A 338 2.94 16.09 7.47
CA CYS A 338 2.69 14.66 7.54
C CYS A 338 3.89 13.89 8.13
N VAL A 339 5.10 14.08 7.60
CA VAL A 339 6.29 13.33 8.05
C VAL A 339 6.69 13.71 9.47
N ARG A 340 6.52 14.98 9.87
CA ARG A 340 6.71 15.42 11.25
C ARG A 340 5.69 14.74 12.17
N TRP A 341 4.42 14.71 11.79
CA TRP A 341 3.39 14.01 12.58
C TRP A 341 3.73 12.53 12.77
N ALA A 342 4.14 11.82 11.73
CA ALA A 342 4.53 10.41 11.83
C ALA A 342 5.69 10.22 12.81
N THR A 343 6.72 11.04 12.69
CA THR A 343 7.92 11.01 13.55
C THR A 343 7.55 11.29 15.02
N GLU A 344 6.73 12.31 15.28
CA GLU A 344 6.26 12.67 16.63
C GLU A 344 5.38 11.59 17.26
N LYS A 345 4.64 10.83 16.45
CA LYS A 345 3.86 9.66 16.90
C LYS A 345 4.68 8.37 17.04
N GLY A 346 5.96 8.41 16.68
CA GLY A 346 6.89 7.28 16.82
C GLY A 346 6.88 6.29 15.65
N TYR A 347 6.22 6.61 14.52
CA TYR A 347 6.31 5.78 13.31
C TYR A 347 7.75 5.82 12.75
N GLN A 348 8.22 4.69 12.23
CA GLN A 348 9.53 4.56 11.62
C GLN A 348 9.44 4.58 10.09
N PRO A 349 10.37 5.23 9.37
CA PRO A 349 10.39 5.18 7.92
C PRO A 349 10.70 3.77 7.40
N ALA A 350 9.87 3.23 6.50
CA ALA A 350 10.12 1.94 5.84
C ALA A 350 9.45 1.91 4.47
N PHE A 351 9.84 1.00 3.58
CA PHE A 351 9.04 0.70 2.40
C PHE A 351 7.98 -0.35 2.74
N LEU A 352 6.79 -0.25 2.12
CA LEU A 352 5.77 -1.29 2.24
C LEU A 352 6.29 -2.68 1.87
N GLY A 353 7.17 -2.77 0.87
CA GLY A 353 7.77 -4.03 0.46
C GLY A 353 8.50 -4.72 1.61
N ASP A 354 9.37 -3.99 2.30
CA ASP A 354 10.18 -4.50 3.43
C ASP A 354 9.34 -4.83 4.68
N CYS A 355 8.15 -4.23 4.78
CA CYS A 355 7.22 -4.43 5.90
C CYS A 355 6.26 -5.61 5.69
N ILE A 356 6.01 -6.01 4.45
CA ILE A 356 5.01 -7.02 4.08
C ILE A 356 5.66 -8.33 3.63
N PHE A 357 6.72 -8.27 2.81
CA PHE A 357 7.36 -9.43 2.16
C PHE A 357 8.78 -9.63 2.69
#